data_AF-A0A0A1VHQ9-F1
#
_entry.id   AF-A0A0A1VHQ9-F1
#
_cell.length_a   1.000
_cell.length_b   1.000
_cell.length_c   1.000
_cell.angle_alpha   90.00
_cell.angle_beta   90.00
_cell.angle_gamma   90.00
#
_symmetry.space_group_name_H-M   'P 1'
#
loop_
_entity.id
_entity.type
_entity.pdbx_description
1 polymer ?
#
loop_
_entity_poly.entity_id
_entity_poly.type
_entity_poly.pdbx_seq_one_letter_code
_entity_poly.pdbx_strand_id
1 'polypeptide(L)'
;MVAAGYEPKPAVLEREFNTRHWGKPMTLHGVRRWLLGETLPDHRKLATLADWLGVPVQALVYGSTDKHAVRERQPQWHTGVGYQDRELFDIYLRLPVPKRRLARDVILAIARAHEAEQAEAAAREAR
;
A
#
# COMPACT_ATOMS: atom_id res chain seq x y z
N MET A 1 17.39 1.35 5.85
CA MET A 1 18.05 0.54 6.91
C MET A 1 18.18 1.32 8.21
N VAL A 2 18.90 2.47 8.22
CA VAL A 2 19.05 3.30 9.44
C VAL A 2 17.70 3.71 10.05
N ALA A 3 16.76 4.18 9.22
CA ALA A 3 15.41 4.55 9.67
C ALA A 3 14.62 3.39 10.29
N ALA A 4 14.96 2.14 9.95
CA ALA A 4 14.37 0.93 10.51
C ALA A 4 15.19 0.35 11.67
N GLY A 5 16.22 1.06 12.15
CA GLY A 5 17.08 0.63 13.27
C GLY A 5 18.20 -0.36 12.90
N TYR A 6 18.48 -0.56 11.60
CA TYR A 6 19.51 -1.49 11.15
C TYR A 6 20.76 -0.76 10.63
N GLU A 7 21.93 -1.28 10.97
CA GLU A 7 23.19 -0.85 10.38
C GLU A 7 23.23 -1.19 8.88
N PRO A 8 23.63 -0.26 8.00
CA PRO A 8 23.72 -0.48 6.55
C PRO A 8 24.98 -1.29 6.18
N LYS A 9 25.16 -2.45 6.81
CA LYS A 9 26.27 -3.38 6.56
C LYS A 9 25.79 -4.54 5.68
N PRO A 10 26.58 -5.00 4.69
CA PRO A 10 26.22 -6.14 3.85
C PRO A 10 25.83 -7.39 4.65
N ALA A 11 26.53 -7.70 5.75
CA ALA A 11 26.25 -8.89 6.57
C ALA A 11 24.89 -8.82 7.27
N VAL A 12 24.49 -7.62 7.72
CA VAL A 12 23.17 -7.40 8.35
C VAL A 12 22.09 -7.52 7.29
N LEU A 13 22.28 -6.88 6.14
CA LEU A 13 21.35 -6.93 5.02
C LEU A 13 21.13 -8.37 4.52
N GLU A 14 22.21 -9.12 4.30
CA GLU A 14 22.16 -10.52 3.87
C GLU A 14 21.34 -11.37 4.85
N ARG A 15 21.71 -11.33 6.14
CA ARG A 15 21.07 -12.15 7.18
C ARG A 15 19.58 -11.86 7.25
N GLU A 16 19.23 -10.59 7.44
CA GLU A 16 17.84 -10.19 7.66
C GLU A 16 16.98 -10.40 6.42
N PHE A 17 17.54 -10.15 5.22
CA PHE A 17 16.85 -10.40 3.97
C PHE A 17 16.59 -11.90 3.77
N ASN A 18 17.61 -12.75 3.93
CA ASN A 18 17.48 -14.19 3.69
C ASN A 18 16.52 -14.88 4.68
N THR A 19 16.39 -14.37 5.90
CA THR A 19 15.38 -14.87 6.86
C THR A 19 13.94 -14.57 6.42
N ARG A 20 13.72 -13.51 5.64
CA ARG A 20 12.38 -13.02 5.28
C ARG A 20 11.99 -13.33 3.84
N HIS A 21 12.95 -13.66 2.98
CA HIS A 21 12.71 -13.91 1.57
C HIS A 21 12.46 -15.39 1.29
N TRP A 22 11.26 -15.72 0.81
CA TRP A 22 10.97 -17.04 0.24
C TRP A 22 11.47 -17.11 -1.21
N GLY A 23 12.65 -17.69 -1.41
CA GLY A 23 13.26 -17.84 -2.72
C GLY A 23 14.74 -18.21 -2.67
N LYS A 24 15.45 -17.95 -3.78
CA LYS A 24 16.91 -18.14 -3.81
C LYS A 24 17.54 -17.14 -2.83
N PRO A 25 18.34 -17.61 -1.85
CA PRO A 25 19.00 -16.72 -0.91
C PRO A 25 19.99 -15.81 -1.66
N MET A 26 20.15 -14.60 -1.13
CA MET A 26 21.16 -13.68 -1.59
C MET A 26 22.49 -13.96 -0.91
N THR A 27 23.57 -13.76 -1.65
CA THR A 27 24.92 -13.81 -1.09
C THR A 27 25.33 -12.44 -0.56
N LEU A 28 26.27 -12.42 0.39
CA LEU A 28 26.92 -11.22 0.90
C LEU A 28 27.41 -10.29 -0.22
N HIS A 29 28.02 -10.87 -1.25
CA HIS A 29 28.48 -10.13 -2.43
C HIS A 29 27.30 -9.49 -3.17
N GLY A 30 26.22 -10.24 -3.41
CA GLY A 30 25.05 -9.72 -4.11
C GLY A 30 24.38 -8.57 -3.37
N VAL A 31 24.17 -8.67 -2.05
CA VAL A 31 23.58 -7.58 -1.27
C VAL A 31 24.52 -6.38 -1.10
N ARG A 32 25.84 -6.59 -1.12
CA ARG A 32 26.82 -5.50 -1.14
C ARG A 32 26.66 -4.65 -2.40
N ARG A 33 26.45 -5.29 -3.55
CA ARG A 33 26.21 -4.57 -4.82
C ARG A 33 24.93 -3.73 -4.79
N TRP A 34 23.89 -4.18 -4.07
CA TRP A 34 22.70 -3.35 -3.82
C TRP A 34 23.01 -2.13 -2.97
N LEU A 35 23.74 -2.29 -1.87
CA LEU A 35 24.11 -1.16 -0.99
C LEU A 35 25.00 -0.12 -1.69
N LEU A 36 25.83 -0.57 -2.63
CA LEU A 36 26.67 0.31 -3.44
C LEU A 36 25.94 0.89 -4.66
N GLY A 37 24.69 0.50 -4.90
CA GLY A 37 23.90 0.93 -6.06
C GLY A 37 24.38 0.37 -7.40
N GLU A 38 25.24 -0.65 -7.40
CA GLU A 38 25.78 -1.28 -8.62
C GLU A 38 24.75 -2.17 -9.34
N THR A 39 23.78 -2.70 -8.59
CA THR A 39 22.71 -3.54 -9.13
C THR A 39 21.38 -3.23 -8.46
N LEU A 40 20.30 -3.38 -9.22
CA LEU A 40 18.95 -3.27 -8.70
C LEU A 40 18.39 -4.67 -8.37
N PRO A 41 17.75 -4.87 -7.19
CA PRO A 41 17.03 -6.11 -6.91
C PRO A 41 15.83 -6.28 -7.86
N ASP A 42 15.41 -7.53 -8.09
CA ASP A 42 14.17 -7.80 -8.81
C ASP A 42 12.93 -7.40 -8.01
N HIS A 43 11.76 -7.42 -8.65
CA HIS A 43 10.51 -6.97 -8.04
C HIS A 43 10.14 -7.72 -6.75
N ARG A 44 10.38 -9.04 -6.67
CA ARG A 44 10.06 -9.82 -5.47
C ARG A 44 11.00 -9.49 -4.32
N LYS A 45 12.29 -9.31 -4.61
CA LYS A 45 13.29 -8.92 -3.61
C LYS A 45 13.05 -7.49 -3.11
N LEU A 46 12.66 -6.58 -4.00
CA LEU A 46 12.25 -5.22 -3.64
C LEU A 46 11.03 -5.22 -2.71
N ALA A 47 10.02 -6.06 -2.97
CA ALA A 47 8.87 -6.20 -2.09
C ALA A 47 9.28 -6.68 -0.70
N THR A 48 10.15 -7.71 -0.60
CA THR A 48 10.66 -8.18 0.70
C THR A 48 11.43 -7.09 1.45
N LEU A 49 12.25 -6.29 0.75
CA LEU A 49 12.98 -5.17 1.36
C LEU A 49 12.03 -4.07 1.84
N ALA A 50 10.99 -3.76 1.05
CA ALA A 50 9.98 -2.76 1.40
C ALA A 50 9.19 -3.16 2.65
N ASP A 51 8.70 -4.40 2.69
CA ASP A 51 7.97 -4.94 3.83
C ASP A 51 8.82 -4.99 5.09
N TRP A 52 10.08 -5.43 4.98
CA TRP A 52 11.00 -5.49 6.13
C TRP A 52 11.38 -4.10 6.66
N LEU A 53 11.72 -3.17 5.76
CA LEU A 53 12.21 -1.84 6.14
C LEU A 53 11.07 -0.84 6.41
N GLY A 54 9.81 -1.22 6.16
CA GLY A 54 8.64 -0.37 6.36
C GLY A 54 8.62 0.85 5.44
N VAL A 55 9.23 0.76 4.25
CA VAL A 55 9.32 1.85 3.28
C VAL A 55 8.76 1.40 1.93
N PRO A 56 8.18 2.31 1.14
CA PRO A 56 7.63 1.91 -0.15
C PRO A 56 8.74 1.56 -1.15
N VAL A 57 8.44 0.66 -2.10
CA VAL A 57 9.39 0.19 -3.12
C VAL A 57 10.02 1.33 -3.91
N GLN A 58 9.24 2.36 -4.28
CA GLN A 58 9.77 3.52 -5.00
C GLN A 58 10.84 4.29 -4.21
N ALA A 59 10.75 4.34 -2.87
CA ALA A 59 11.75 4.98 -2.04
C ALA A 59 13.07 4.19 -2.02
N LEU A 60 13.01 2.86 -2.23
CA LEU A 60 14.20 2.02 -2.36
C LEU A 60 14.89 2.19 -3.73
N VAL A 61 14.12 2.46 -4.79
CA VAL A 61 14.66 2.57 -6.16
C VAL A 61 15.24 3.97 -6.44
N TYR A 62 14.53 5.02 -6.03
CA TYR A 62 14.87 6.40 -6.40
C TYR A 62 15.56 7.18 -5.27
N GLY A 63 15.71 6.56 -4.10
CA GLY A 63 16.11 7.25 -2.87
C GLY A 63 15.00 8.16 -2.34
N SER A 64 15.09 8.50 -1.05
CA SER A 64 14.20 9.50 -0.44
C SER A 64 14.56 10.88 -0.99
N THR A 65 14.04 11.21 -2.17
CA THR A 65 13.91 12.61 -2.57
C THR A 65 12.86 13.21 -1.65
N ASP A 66 13.33 13.88 -0.60
CA ASP A 66 12.51 14.85 0.11
C ASP A 66 11.77 15.68 -0.95
N LYS A 67 10.43 15.62 -0.89
CA LYS A 67 9.44 16.31 -1.74
C LYS A 67 8.78 15.55 -2.90
N HIS A 68 9.12 14.28 -3.18
CA HIS A 68 8.34 13.48 -4.15
C HIS A 68 7.82 12.17 -3.54
N ALA A 69 7.18 12.28 -2.37
CA ALA A 69 6.17 11.34 -1.97
C ALA A 69 4.93 11.53 -2.87
N VAL A 70 5.05 11.16 -4.14
CA VAL A 70 3.89 10.87 -4.99
C VAL A 70 3.29 9.59 -4.40
N ARG A 71 2.44 9.83 -3.39
CA ARG A 71 1.08 9.30 -3.31
C ARG A 71 0.75 8.47 -4.55
N GLU A 72 0.84 7.15 -4.44
CA GLU A 72 0.04 6.21 -5.23
C GLU A 72 0.46 4.78 -4.81
N ARG A 73 -0.36 3.99 -4.12
CA ARG A 73 -1.81 3.99 -3.97
C ARG A 73 -2.21 4.14 -2.51
N GLN A 74 -2.36 5.37 -2.04
CA GLN A 74 -3.54 5.58 -1.22
C GLN A 74 -4.71 5.45 -2.19
N PRO A 75 -5.63 4.50 -1.98
CA PRO A 75 -6.82 4.41 -2.81
C PRO A 75 -7.47 5.78 -2.87
N GLN A 76 -7.87 6.17 -4.07
CA GLN A 76 -8.21 7.54 -4.48
C GLN A 76 -9.32 8.20 -3.63
N TRP A 77 -9.97 7.44 -2.75
CA TRP A 77 -10.90 7.95 -1.75
C TRP A 77 -10.23 8.86 -0.71
N HIS A 78 -8.96 8.67 -0.32
CA HIS A 78 -8.34 9.49 0.73
C HIS A 78 -8.21 10.99 0.43
N THR A 79 -8.38 11.43 -0.82
CA THR A 79 -8.17 12.84 -1.20
C THR A 79 -9.39 13.73 -0.92
N GLY A 80 -10.54 13.16 -0.54
CA GLY A 80 -11.76 13.93 -0.24
C GLY A 80 -12.57 13.43 0.95
N VAL A 81 -11.99 12.54 1.76
CA VAL A 81 -12.72 11.71 2.71
C VAL A 81 -12.27 12.07 4.13
N GLY A 82 -13.21 12.54 4.95
CA GLY A 82 -12.95 13.07 6.29
C GLY A 82 -12.41 12.01 7.26
N TYR A 83 -12.02 12.42 8.47
CA TYR A 83 -11.49 11.50 9.50
C TYR A 83 -12.44 10.32 9.80
N GLN A 84 -13.75 10.57 9.76
CA GLN A 84 -14.80 9.59 10.05
C GLN A 84 -14.86 8.44 9.05
N ASP A 85 -14.73 8.76 7.77
CA ASP A 85 -14.78 7.75 6.72
C ASP A 85 -13.52 6.87 6.74
N ARG A 86 -12.36 7.43 7.11
CA ARG A 86 -11.13 6.66 7.28
C ARG A 86 -11.27 5.61 8.38
N GLU A 87 -11.86 5.99 9.51
CA GLU A 87 -12.17 5.07 10.60
C GLU A 87 -13.18 4.00 10.16
N LEU A 88 -14.21 4.37 9.40
CA LEU A 88 -15.19 3.44 8.86
C LEU A 88 -14.55 2.39 7.92
N PHE A 89 -13.63 2.81 7.05
CA PHE A 89 -12.91 1.90 6.16
C PHE A 89 -12.03 0.92 6.94
N ASP A 90 -11.30 1.39 7.95
CA ASP A 90 -10.46 0.54 8.80
C ASP A 90 -11.31 -0.49 9.56
N ILE A 91 -12.47 -0.09 10.08
CA ILE A 91 -13.42 -1.00 10.73
C ILE A 91 -13.96 -2.02 9.71
N TYR A 92 -14.39 -1.57 8.53
CA TYR A 92 -14.92 -2.44 7.48
C TYR A 92 -13.92 -3.52 7.05
N LEU A 93 -12.64 -3.17 6.93
CA LEU A 93 -11.58 -4.11 6.56
C LEU A 93 -11.31 -5.17 7.64
N ARG A 94 -11.59 -4.86 8.91
CA ARG A 94 -11.45 -5.78 10.05
C ARG A 94 -12.66 -6.71 10.25
N LEU A 95 -13.79 -6.47 9.59
CA LEU A 95 -15.00 -7.28 9.76
C LEU A 95 -14.86 -8.70 9.19
N PRO A 96 -15.39 -9.74 9.86
CA PRO A 96 -15.53 -11.07 9.27
C PRO A 96 -16.31 -11.05 7.94
N VAL A 97 -15.99 -11.96 7.02
CA VAL A 97 -16.55 -12.00 5.66
C VAL A 97 -18.09 -11.87 5.61
N PRO A 98 -18.88 -12.57 6.47
CA PRO A 98 -20.33 -12.44 6.45
C PRO A 98 -20.82 -11.01 6.79
N LYS A 99 -20.19 -10.36 7.79
CA LYS A 99 -20.56 -9.00 8.23
C LYS A 99 -20.14 -7.96 7.21
N ARG A 100 -18.98 -8.16 6.58
CA ARG A 100 -18.46 -7.30 5.51
C ARG A 100 -19.34 -7.34 4.26
N ARG A 101 -19.90 -8.51 3.93
CA ARG A 101 -20.87 -8.67 2.84
C ARG A 101 -22.14 -7.87 3.11
N LEU A 102 -22.70 -7.98 4.32
CA LEU A 102 -23.88 -7.22 4.72
C LEU A 102 -23.64 -5.70 4.62
N ALA A 103 -22.52 -5.20 5.14
CA ALA A 103 -22.17 -3.78 5.06
C ALA A 103 -22.07 -3.29 3.60
N ARG A 104 -21.49 -4.11 2.71
CA ARG A 104 -21.44 -3.82 1.27
C ARG A 104 -22.84 -3.73 0.66
N ASP A 105 -23.71 -4.68 0.97
CA ASP A 105 -25.06 -4.75 0.40
C ASP A 105 -25.88 -3.52 0.79
N VAL A 106 -25.75 -3.04 2.04
CA VAL A 106 -26.38 -1.79 2.50
C VAL A 106 -25.87 -0.57 1.75
N ILE A 107 -24.56 -0.41 1.59
CA ILE A 107 -23.97 0.72 0.85
C ILE A 107 -24.48 0.73 -0.60
N LEU A 108 -24.51 -0.44 -1.25
CA LEU A 108 -25.01 -0.57 -2.61
C LEU A 108 -26.51 -0.27 -2.73
N ALA A 109 -27.31 -0.66 -1.75
CA ALA A 109 -28.73 -0.34 -1.72
C ALA A 109 -28.98 1.17 -1.61
N ILE A 110 -28.23 1.85 -0.74
CA ILE A 110 -28.29 3.32 -0.59
C ILE A 110 -27.91 4.02 -1.89
N ALA A 111 -26.82 3.59 -2.55
CA ALA A 111 -26.38 4.18 -3.82
C ALA A 111 -27.45 4.07 -4.91
N ARG A 112 -28.06 2.88 -5.07
CA ARG A 112 -29.13 2.65 -6.05
C ARG A 112 -30.37 3.48 -5.77
N ALA A 113 -30.77 3.60 -4.50
CA ALA A 113 -31.90 4.42 -4.11
C ALA A 113 -31.65 5.90 -4.48
N HIS A 114 -30.44 6.40 -4.22
CA HIS A 114 -30.07 7.76 -4.59
C HIS A 114 -30.09 7.99 -6.11
N GLU A 115 -29.56 7.05 -6.90
CA GLU A 115 -29.60 7.14 -8.37
C GLU A 115 -31.04 7.19 -8.91
N ALA A 116 -31.95 6.40 -8.31
CA ALA A 116 -33.36 6.41 -8.68
C ALA A 116 -34.03 7.75 -8.35
N GLU A 117 -33.77 8.32 -7.17
CA GLU A 117 -34.27 9.64 -6.77
C GLU A 117 -33.80 10.75 -7.73
N GLN A 118 -32.53 10.72 -8.12
CA GLN A 118 -31.96 11.69 -9.08
C GLN A 118 -32.60 11.55 -10.47
N ALA A 119 -32.83 10.33 -10.93
CA ALA A 119 -33.49 10.06 -12.21
C ALA A 119 -34.95 10.56 -12.21
N GLU A 120 -35.68 10.36 -11.10
CA GLU A 120 -37.03 10.88 -10.94
C GLU A 120 -37.07 12.41 -10.88
N ALA A 121 -36.11 13.05 -10.19
CA ALA A 121 -36.00 14.50 -10.13
C ALA A 121 -35.75 15.11 -11.52
N ALA A 122 -34.80 14.55 -12.28
CA ALA A 122 -34.51 14.98 -13.65
C ALA A 122 -35.70 14.80 -14.60
N ALA A 123 -36.49 13.72 -14.44
CA ALA A 123 -37.69 13.48 -15.23
C ALA A 123 -38.84 14.47 -14.91
N ARG A 124 -38.86 15.05 -13.70
CA ARG A 124 -39.83 16.08 -13.30
C ARG A 124 -39.44 17.46 -13.80
N GLU A 125 -38.14 17.78 -13.86
CA GLU A 125 -37.65 19.07 -14.39
C GLU A 125 -37.78 19.18 -15.92
N ALA A 126 -37.82 18.05 -16.63
CA ALA A 126 -37.97 18.00 -18.09
C ALA A 126 -39.42 18.04 -18.60
N ARG A 127 -40.42 18.15 -17.72
CA ARG A 127 -41.86 18.23 -18.03
C ARG A 127 -42.40 19.63 -17.82
#